data_AF-A0A946DXJ0-F1
#
_entry.id   AF-A0A946DXJ0-F1
#
_cell.length_a   1.000
_cell.length_b   1.000
_cell.length_c   1.000
_cell.angle_alpha   90.00
_cell.angle_beta   90.00
_cell.angle_gamma   90.00
#
_symmetry.space_group_name_H-M   'P 1'
#
loop_
_entity.id
_entity.type
_entity.pdbx_description
1 polymer ?
#
loop_
_entity_poly.entity_id
_entity_poly.type
_entity_poly.pdbx_seq_one_letter_code
_entity_poly.pdbx_strand_id
1 'polypeptide(L)'
;MAKLRETDLYEPIKAFLEGQGYTVKGEIGRCDVVAVKDDAEPVIVELKLAFSLPLIFQGLQRQSLSELVYLAVPAPKGRSGVWASHRKDALKLCRMLGLGLLFVDTETAGVETMLDPTGYKPRKQPKARQRLLGEFQRRVGDPTVGGGRGRPVMTAYRQDALRCAIALLADGPSRPAALRDKTGVTRAATILQRDVYGWFERIERGVYAITPVGRTALETFADAVVALEANGEGAHKQ
;
A
#
# COMPACT_ATOMS: atom_id res chain seq x y z
N MET A 1 -18.52 23.61 -26.98
CA MET A 1 -18.40 24.11 -25.59
C MET A 1 -17.04 24.78 -25.44
N ALA A 2 -16.97 25.91 -24.73
CA ALA A 2 -15.70 26.55 -24.41
C ALA A 2 -14.81 25.59 -23.59
N LYS A 3 -13.50 25.66 -23.80
CA LYS A 3 -12.52 24.87 -23.04
C LYS A 3 -12.47 25.42 -21.61
N LEU A 4 -12.68 24.55 -20.62
CA LEU A 4 -12.59 24.89 -19.20
C LEU A 4 -11.19 25.43 -18.86
N ARG A 5 -11.15 26.51 -18.07
CA ARG A 5 -9.93 27.18 -17.57
C ARG A 5 -9.94 27.21 -16.04
N GLU A 6 -8.77 27.40 -15.45
CA GLU A 6 -8.61 27.46 -13.98
C GLU A 6 -9.41 28.63 -13.39
N THR A 7 -9.45 29.76 -14.08
CA THR A 7 -10.25 30.93 -13.70
C THR A 7 -11.75 30.64 -13.63
N ASP A 8 -12.24 29.64 -14.34
CA ASP A 8 -13.66 29.28 -14.32
C ASP A 8 -14.05 28.58 -12.98
N LEU A 9 -13.07 28.19 -12.16
CA LEU A 9 -13.28 27.66 -10.80
C LEU A 9 -13.37 28.76 -9.74
N TYR A 10 -12.92 29.97 -10.05
CA TYR A 10 -12.83 31.07 -9.07
C TYR A 10 -14.21 31.50 -8.56
N GLU A 11 -15.14 31.79 -9.46
CA GLU A 11 -16.45 32.33 -9.09
C GLU A 11 -17.28 31.37 -8.21
N PRO A 12 -17.36 30.06 -8.51
CA PRO A 12 -17.99 29.09 -7.61
C PRO A 12 -17.38 29.06 -6.19
N ILE A 13 -16.04 29.07 -6.10
CA ILE A 13 -15.34 29.06 -4.81
C ILE A 13 -15.60 30.36 -4.04
N LYS A 14 -15.56 31.49 -4.74
CA LYS A 14 -15.86 32.79 -4.16
C LYS A 14 -17.27 32.82 -3.58
N ALA A 15 -18.29 32.47 -4.37
CA ALA A 15 -19.67 32.44 -3.92
C ALA A 15 -19.89 31.48 -2.73
N PHE A 16 -19.25 30.31 -2.76
CA PHE A 16 -19.31 29.33 -1.67
C PHE A 16 -18.76 29.87 -0.35
N LEU A 17 -17.64 30.60 -0.38
CA LEU A 17 -17.03 31.19 0.81
C LEU A 17 -17.75 32.47 1.25
N GLU A 18 -18.18 33.33 0.32
CA GLU A 18 -19.01 34.51 0.65
C GLU A 18 -20.34 34.12 1.30
N GLY A 19 -20.96 33.01 0.85
CA GLY A 19 -22.14 32.44 1.50
C GLY A 19 -21.92 31.99 2.95
N GLN A 20 -20.67 31.82 3.38
CA GLN A 20 -20.29 31.51 4.77
C GLN A 20 -19.86 32.77 5.56
N GLY A 21 -19.99 33.94 4.95
CA GLY A 21 -19.68 35.24 5.54
C GLY A 21 -18.20 35.65 5.45
N TYR A 22 -17.43 35.07 4.52
CA TYR A 22 -16.09 35.54 4.23
C TYR A 22 -16.11 36.70 3.23
N THR A 23 -15.16 37.62 3.35
CA THR A 23 -14.77 38.53 2.27
C THR A 23 -13.70 37.84 1.42
N VAL A 24 -13.94 37.69 0.12
CA VAL A 24 -13.08 36.88 -0.76
C VAL A 24 -12.42 37.74 -1.84
N LYS A 25 -11.12 37.54 -2.05
CA LYS A 25 -10.33 38.19 -3.11
C LYS A 25 -9.41 37.17 -3.78
N GLY A 26 -9.19 37.33 -5.09
CA GLY A 26 -8.25 36.53 -5.85
C GLY A 26 -6.88 37.17 -5.98
N GLU A 27 -5.88 36.35 -6.33
CA GLU A 27 -4.51 36.79 -6.67
C GLU A 27 -3.79 37.58 -5.56
N ILE A 28 -4.10 37.29 -4.29
CA ILE A 28 -3.44 37.92 -3.14
C ILE A 28 -2.18 37.14 -2.79
N GLY A 29 -1.01 37.79 -2.88
CA GLY A 29 0.26 37.17 -2.48
C GLY A 29 0.61 35.90 -3.28
N ARG A 30 0.17 35.81 -4.54
CA ARG A 30 0.26 34.62 -5.42
C ARG A 30 -0.60 33.43 -4.97
N CYS A 31 -1.60 33.65 -4.12
CA CYS A 31 -2.64 32.67 -3.82
C CYS A 31 -3.83 32.94 -4.75
N ASP A 32 -4.40 31.90 -5.35
CA ASP A 32 -5.50 32.04 -6.29
C ASP A 32 -6.75 32.62 -5.63
N VAL A 33 -7.08 32.17 -4.41
CA VAL A 33 -8.19 32.69 -3.60
C VAL A 33 -7.74 32.86 -2.14
N VAL A 34 -8.03 34.03 -1.57
CA VAL A 34 -7.90 34.30 -0.13
C VAL A 34 -9.24 34.82 0.39
N ALA A 35 -9.74 34.17 1.44
CA ALA A 35 -10.99 34.49 2.09
C ALA A 35 -10.73 34.82 3.56
N VAL A 36 -11.20 35.99 3.99
CA VAL A 36 -10.98 36.51 5.35
C VAL A 36 -12.32 36.80 6.00
N LYS A 37 -12.42 36.44 7.28
CA LYS A 37 -13.55 36.76 8.16
C LYS A 37 -12.97 37.28 9.47
N ASP A 38 -13.65 38.23 10.09
CA ASP A 38 -13.18 38.91 11.30
C ASP A 38 -12.64 37.90 12.34
N ASP A 39 -11.50 38.22 12.95
CA ASP A 39 -10.79 37.44 13.98
C ASP A 39 -10.59 35.93 13.69
N ALA A 40 -10.81 35.48 12.44
CA ALA A 40 -10.66 34.11 12.01
C ALA A 40 -9.39 33.91 11.18
N GLU A 41 -8.88 32.68 11.20
CA GLU A 41 -7.77 32.25 10.36
C GLU A 41 -8.13 32.44 8.86
N PRO A 42 -7.26 33.05 8.04
CA PRO A 42 -7.53 33.23 6.60
C PRO A 42 -7.69 31.87 5.90
N VAL A 43 -8.71 31.71 5.05
CA VAL A 43 -8.84 30.52 4.20
C VAL A 43 -8.12 30.78 2.88
N ILE A 44 -7.24 29.87 2.47
CA ILE A 44 -6.51 29.95 1.21
C ILE A 44 -6.93 28.78 0.31
N VAL A 45 -7.26 29.06 -0.95
CA VAL A 45 -7.62 28.03 -1.94
C VAL A 45 -6.73 28.15 -3.18
N GLU A 46 -6.08 27.04 -3.57
CA GLU A 46 -5.34 26.92 -4.83
C GLU A 46 -6.18 26.16 -5.85
N LEU A 47 -6.27 26.67 -7.09
CA LEU A 47 -7.16 26.21 -8.14
C LEU A 47 -6.37 25.43 -9.22
N LYS A 48 -6.82 24.23 -9.59
CA LYS A 48 -6.28 23.52 -10.77
C LYS A 48 -7.35 22.72 -11.48
N LEU A 49 -7.21 22.54 -12.79
CA LEU A 49 -8.09 21.64 -13.55
C LEU A 49 -7.89 20.16 -13.22
N ALA A 50 -6.81 19.80 -12.53
CA ALA A 50 -6.52 18.43 -12.15
C ALA A 50 -5.79 18.34 -10.81
N PHE A 51 -6.15 17.32 -10.03
CA PHE A 51 -5.40 16.97 -8.83
C PHE A 51 -4.02 16.45 -9.21
N SER A 52 -2.98 17.20 -8.84
CA SER A 52 -1.61 16.98 -9.34
C SER A 52 -0.56 17.37 -8.30
N LEU A 53 0.67 16.87 -8.45
CA LEU A 53 1.78 17.24 -7.56
C LEU A 53 2.05 18.75 -7.52
N PRO A 54 2.05 19.50 -8.65
CA PRO A 54 2.18 20.95 -8.60
C PRO A 54 1.15 21.63 -7.70
N LEU A 55 -0.14 21.25 -7.81
CA LEU A 55 -1.19 21.78 -6.95
C LEU A 55 -0.94 21.47 -5.47
N ILE A 56 -0.51 20.24 -5.16
CA ILE A 56 -0.16 19.86 -3.78
C ILE A 56 1.00 20.72 -3.26
N PHE A 57 2.03 20.94 -4.07
CA PHE A 57 3.18 21.77 -3.67
C PHE A 57 2.79 23.23 -3.43
N GLN A 58 1.88 23.79 -4.24
CA GLN A 58 1.31 25.11 -3.98
C GLN A 58 0.62 25.12 -2.61
N GLY A 59 -0.29 24.17 -2.35
CA GLY A 59 -0.97 24.08 -1.06
C GLY A 59 -0.01 23.97 0.14
N LEU A 60 1.01 23.12 0.04
CA LEU A 60 2.03 22.98 1.08
C LEU A 60 2.79 24.30 1.36
N GLN A 61 3.07 25.09 0.33
CA GLN A 61 3.71 26.40 0.51
C GLN A 61 2.80 27.37 1.29
N ARG A 62 1.48 27.29 1.09
CA ARG A 62 0.49 28.15 1.77
C ARG A 62 0.29 27.81 3.23
N GLN A 63 0.67 26.62 3.69
CA GLN A 63 0.53 26.23 5.10
C GLN A 63 1.39 27.07 6.06
N SER A 64 2.42 27.76 5.55
CA SER A 64 3.16 28.74 6.35
C SER A 64 2.39 30.05 6.59
N LEU A 65 1.31 30.27 5.83
CA LEU A 65 0.47 31.47 5.87
C LEU A 65 -0.87 31.21 6.56
N SER A 66 -1.34 29.96 6.56
CA SER A 66 -2.60 29.56 7.18
C SER A 66 -2.72 28.07 7.46
N GLU A 67 -3.46 27.68 8.50
CA GLU A 67 -3.86 26.29 8.75
C GLU A 67 -5.05 25.83 7.88
N LEU A 68 -5.81 26.77 7.31
CA LEU A 68 -7.01 26.53 6.50
C LEU A 68 -6.70 26.61 5.00
N VAL A 69 -5.85 25.68 4.52
CA VAL A 69 -5.48 25.60 3.10
C VAL A 69 -6.27 24.50 2.39
N TYR A 70 -6.94 24.87 1.30
CA TYR A 70 -7.70 23.96 0.44
C TYR A 70 -7.11 23.90 -0.97
N LEU A 71 -7.20 22.70 -1.56
CA LEU A 71 -7.00 22.51 -2.99
C LEU A 71 -8.38 22.42 -3.66
N ALA A 72 -8.60 23.12 -4.76
CA ALA A 72 -9.86 23.05 -5.50
C ALA A 72 -9.64 22.55 -6.93
N VAL A 73 -10.44 21.57 -7.34
CA VAL A 73 -10.41 20.99 -8.69
C VAL A 73 -11.83 20.75 -9.20
N PRO A 74 -12.03 20.62 -10.54
CA PRO A 74 -13.33 20.25 -11.08
C PRO A 74 -13.81 18.92 -10.51
N ALA A 75 -15.11 18.83 -10.23
CA ALA A 75 -15.75 17.59 -9.85
C ALA A 75 -15.57 16.57 -11.00
N PRO A 76 -15.13 15.34 -10.69
CA PRO A 76 -14.93 14.29 -11.67
C PRO A 76 -16.28 13.89 -12.28
N LYS A 77 -16.38 13.87 -13.62
CA LYS A 77 -17.58 13.43 -14.31
C LYS A 77 -17.60 11.90 -14.41
N GLY A 78 -18.59 11.27 -13.76
CA GLY A 78 -18.85 9.83 -13.84
C GLY A 78 -18.11 8.95 -12.81
N ARG A 79 -18.37 7.64 -12.88
CA ARG A 79 -17.79 6.62 -11.97
C ARG A 79 -16.56 5.91 -12.53
N SER A 80 -16.08 6.30 -13.71
CA SER A 80 -14.93 5.70 -14.39
C SER A 80 -13.75 6.68 -14.45
N GLY A 81 -12.53 6.15 -14.55
CA GLY A 81 -11.30 6.93 -14.70
C GLY A 81 -10.42 6.99 -13.46
N VAL A 82 -9.27 7.68 -13.61
CA VAL A 82 -8.19 7.75 -12.61
C VAL A 82 -8.71 8.23 -11.25
N TRP A 83 -9.66 9.17 -11.23
CA TRP A 83 -10.23 9.66 -9.98
C TRP A 83 -11.03 8.59 -9.24
N ALA A 84 -11.85 7.80 -9.93
CA ALA A 84 -12.64 6.74 -9.29
C ALA A 84 -11.74 5.69 -8.61
N SER A 85 -10.60 5.37 -9.24
CA SER A 85 -9.62 4.42 -8.70
C SER A 85 -8.78 4.98 -7.55
N HIS A 86 -8.48 6.27 -7.55
CA HIS A 86 -7.53 6.88 -6.59
C HIS A 86 -8.16 7.88 -5.61
N ARG A 87 -9.48 8.10 -5.62
CA ARG A 87 -10.16 9.04 -4.70
C ARG A 87 -9.76 8.82 -3.25
N LYS A 88 -9.73 7.56 -2.79
CA LYS A 88 -9.36 7.22 -1.41
C LYS A 88 -7.91 7.60 -1.09
N ASP A 89 -7.00 7.40 -2.04
CA ASP A 89 -5.58 7.72 -1.88
C ASP A 89 -5.35 9.23 -1.93
N ALA A 90 -6.03 9.95 -2.82
CA ALA A 90 -5.98 11.42 -2.89
C ALA A 90 -6.47 12.07 -1.58
N LEU A 91 -7.63 11.63 -1.06
CA LEU A 91 -8.15 12.11 0.23
C LEU A 91 -7.22 11.76 1.39
N LYS A 92 -6.62 10.56 1.37
CA LYS A 92 -5.64 10.16 2.38
C LYS A 92 -4.38 11.03 2.30
N LEU A 93 -3.91 11.36 1.10
CA LEU A 93 -2.75 12.21 0.89
C LEU A 93 -3.01 13.63 1.40
N CYS A 94 -4.13 14.26 1.01
CA CYS A 94 -4.50 15.58 1.52
C CYS A 94 -4.57 15.58 3.06
N ARG A 95 -5.21 14.57 3.66
CA ARG A 95 -5.27 14.41 5.12
C ARG A 95 -3.88 14.28 5.72
N MET A 96 -3.03 13.44 5.15
CA MET A 96 -1.63 13.25 5.58
C MET A 96 -0.83 14.54 5.59
N LEU A 97 -1.14 15.44 4.66
CA LEU A 97 -0.45 16.70 4.47
C LEU A 97 -1.14 17.86 5.19
N GLY A 98 -2.29 17.67 5.84
CA GLY A 98 -3.05 18.76 6.46
C GLY A 98 -3.69 19.72 5.46
N LEU A 99 -4.03 19.25 4.26
CA LEU A 99 -4.68 20.03 3.21
C LEU A 99 -6.16 19.65 3.10
N GLY A 100 -7.00 20.65 2.88
CA GLY A 100 -8.39 20.45 2.47
C GLY A 100 -8.52 20.16 0.98
N LEU A 101 -9.67 19.61 0.58
CA LEU A 101 -9.99 19.36 -0.83
C LEU A 101 -11.44 19.75 -1.13
N LEU A 102 -11.62 20.64 -2.10
CA LEU A 102 -12.90 21.10 -2.63
C LEU A 102 -13.09 20.62 -4.06
N PHE A 103 -14.32 20.24 -4.36
CA PHE A 103 -14.77 19.88 -5.69
C PHE A 103 -15.72 20.92 -6.23
N VAL A 104 -15.45 21.38 -7.46
CA VAL A 104 -16.26 22.39 -8.14
C VAL A 104 -17.00 21.73 -9.29
N ASP A 105 -18.32 21.64 -9.20
CA ASP A 105 -19.15 21.27 -10.33
C ASP A 105 -19.24 22.46 -11.30
N THR A 106 -18.60 22.31 -12.46
CA THR A 106 -18.51 23.37 -13.47
C THR A 106 -19.81 23.57 -14.26
N GLU A 107 -20.78 22.66 -14.15
CA GLU A 107 -22.09 22.81 -14.80
C GLU A 107 -23.09 23.53 -13.89
N THR A 108 -23.08 23.22 -12.60
CA THR A 108 -24.03 23.78 -11.62
C THR A 108 -23.43 24.91 -10.78
N ALA A 109 -22.13 25.17 -10.89
CA ALA A 109 -21.35 26.04 -10.01
C ALA A 109 -21.39 25.62 -8.52
N GLY A 110 -21.75 24.37 -8.23
CA GLY A 110 -21.77 23.83 -6.87
C GLY A 110 -20.37 23.52 -6.35
N VAL A 111 -20.16 23.71 -5.04
CA VAL A 111 -18.91 23.34 -4.35
C VAL A 111 -19.19 22.27 -3.30
N GLU A 112 -18.49 21.14 -3.39
CA GLU A 112 -18.55 20.05 -2.41
C GLU A 112 -17.22 20.01 -1.62
N THR A 113 -17.31 20.02 -0.28
CA THR A 113 -16.13 19.84 0.58
C THR A 113 -15.88 18.36 0.80
N MET A 114 -14.78 17.87 0.23
CA MET A 114 -14.41 16.45 0.29
C MET A 114 -13.64 16.10 1.55
N LEU A 115 -12.86 17.07 2.04
CA LEU A 115 -12.00 16.95 3.20
C LEU A 115 -11.66 18.35 3.71
N ASP A 116 -11.77 18.55 5.02
CA ASP A 116 -11.22 19.73 5.70
C ASP A 116 -9.76 19.51 6.12
N PRO A 117 -8.92 20.57 6.10
CA PRO A 117 -7.55 20.51 6.59
C PRO A 117 -7.56 20.13 8.07
N THR A 118 -6.89 19.01 8.38
CA THR A 118 -6.82 18.48 9.74
C THR A 118 -5.47 17.83 9.98
N GLY A 119 -4.97 17.88 11.22
CA GLY A 119 -3.73 17.21 11.58
C GLY A 119 -3.82 15.69 11.39
N TYR A 120 -2.77 15.08 10.86
CA TYR A 120 -2.72 13.62 10.65
C TYR A 120 -1.56 12.95 11.35
N LYS A 121 -1.90 11.89 12.11
CA LYS A 121 -0.93 10.98 12.72
C LYS A 121 -1.10 9.58 12.12
N PRO A 122 -0.12 9.05 11.36
CA PRO A 122 -0.23 7.72 10.79
C PRO A 122 -0.46 6.64 11.85
N ARG A 123 -1.50 5.82 11.65
CA ARG A 123 -1.76 4.68 12.53
C ARG A 123 -0.67 3.62 12.37
N LYS A 124 0.04 3.32 13.46
CA LYS A 124 1.03 2.25 13.50
C LYS A 124 0.35 0.87 13.51
N GLN A 125 0.96 -0.12 12.86
CA GLN A 125 0.47 -1.50 12.79
C GLN A 125 1.48 -2.47 13.44
N PRO A 126 1.52 -2.58 14.77
CA PRO A 126 2.55 -3.36 15.49
C PRO A 126 2.55 -4.85 15.11
N LYS A 127 1.35 -5.44 14.92
CA LYS A 127 1.22 -6.85 14.49
C LYS A 127 1.79 -7.08 13.08
N ALA A 128 1.56 -6.16 12.15
CA ALA A 128 2.11 -6.26 10.79
C ALA A 128 3.63 -6.11 10.82
N ARG A 129 4.15 -5.17 11.61
CA ARG A 129 5.59 -5.00 11.84
C ARG A 129 6.23 -6.26 12.42
N GLN A 130 5.63 -6.88 13.43
CA GLN A 130 6.16 -8.11 14.02
C GLN A 130 6.18 -9.27 13.02
N ARG A 131 5.14 -9.41 12.19
CA ARG A 131 5.12 -10.42 11.11
C ARG A 131 6.22 -10.18 10.08
N LEU A 132 6.44 -8.92 9.69
CA LEU A 132 7.52 -8.54 8.78
C LEU A 132 8.89 -8.89 9.36
N LEU A 133 9.15 -8.56 10.63
CA LEU A 133 10.40 -8.88 11.29
C LEU A 133 10.60 -10.39 11.46
N GLY A 134 9.54 -11.12 11.81
CA GLY A 134 9.60 -12.58 11.92
C GLY A 134 9.85 -13.26 10.58
N GLU A 135 9.27 -12.76 9.48
CA GLU A 135 9.58 -13.24 8.13
C GLU A 135 11.05 -12.98 7.77
N PHE A 136 11.56 -11.78 8.05
CA PHE A 136 12.97 -11.43 7.82
C PHE A 136 13.93 -12.34 8.59
N GLN A 137 13.69 -12.54 9.89
CA GLN A 137 14.56 -13.37 10.75
C GLN A 137 14.56 -14.85 10.36
N ARG A 138 13.44 -15.39 9.88
CA ARG A 138 13.35 -16.80 9.46
C ARG A 138 13.86 -17.04 8.05
N ARG A 139 13.94 -16.00 7.22
CA ARG A 139 14.41 -16.13 5.85
C ARG A 139 15.91 -16.36 5.85
N VAL A 140 16.32 -17.44 5.21
CA VAL A 140 17.73 -17.78 5.03
C VAL A 140 18.28 -17.06 3.81
N GLY A 141 19.36 -16.31 4.00
CA GLY A 141 20.04 -15.53 2.96
C GLY A 141 19.17 -14.42 2.36
N ASP A 142 19.62 -13.90 1.22
CA ASP A 142 18.87 -12.97 0.38
C ASP A 142 18.49 -13.62 -0.97
N PRO A 143 17.48 -14.50 -0.98
CA PRO A 143 17.18 -15.36 -2.13
C PRO A 143 16.43 -14.63 -3.26
N THR A 144 16.12 -13.33 -3.13
CA THR A 144 15.34 -12.62 -4.15
C THR A 144 15.73 -11.15 -4.18
N VAL A 145 16.31 -10.72 -5.31
CA VAL A 145 16.59 -9.31 -5.58
C VAL A 145 15.27 -8.52 -5.60
N GLY A 146 15.23 -7.41 -4.86
CA GLY A 146 14.06 -6.54 -4.77
C GLY A 146 13.66 -5.94 -6.13
N GLY A 147 12.34 -5.84 -6.39
CA GLY A 147 11.80 -5.27 -7.62
C GLY A 147 11.81 -6.19 -8.85
N GLY A 148 12.30 -7.43 -8.71
CA GLY A 148 12.24 -8.44 -9.78
C GLY A 148 10.82 -8.79 -10.21
N ARG A 149 10.66 -9.16 -11.48
CA ARG A 149 9.40 -9.67 -12.06
C ARG A 149 9.60 -11.11 -12.54
N GLY A 150 8.53 -11.91 -12.54
CA GLY A 150 8.49 -13.22 -13.21
C GLY A 150 8.80 -14.44 -12.32
N ARG A 151 9.64 -14.34 -11.29
CA ARG A 151 9.90 -15.45 -10.35
C ARG A 151 9.07 -15.32 -9.08
N PRO A 152 8.43 -16.40 -8.57
CA PRO A 152 7.77 -16.37 -7.27
C PRO A 152 8.76 -15.97 -6.16
N VAL A 153 8.42 -14.94 -5.39
CA VAL A 153 9.26 -14.39 -4.30
C VAL A 153 9.61 -15.46 -3.30
N MET A 154 10.88 -15.73 -3.01
CA MET A 154 11.28 -16.71 -2.01
C MET A 154 11.02 -16.21 -0.59
N THR A 155 10.08 -16.84 0.11
CA THR A 155 9.67 -16.52 1.49
C THR A 155 10.20 -17.56 2.47
N ALA A 156 10.27 -17.22 3.76
CA ALA A 156 10.63 -18.19 4.79
C ALA A 156 9.64 -19.37 4.86
N TYR A 157 8.36 -19.13 4.55
CA TYR A 157 7.37 -20.21 4.44
C TYR A 157 7.70 -21.17 3.29
N ARG A 158 8.10 -20.64 2.12
CA ARG A 158 8.48 -21.49 0.98
C ARG A 158 9.80 -22.21 1.23
N GLN A 159 10.76 -21.59 1.91
CA GLN A 159 11.97 -22.27 2.36
C GLN A 159 11.65 -23.46 3.29
N ASP A 160 10.72 -23.28 4.23
CA ASP A 160 10.26 -24.38 5.07
C ASP A 160 9.50 -25.47 4.30
N ALA A 161 8.70 -25.09 3.30
CA ALA A 161 8.07 -26.06 2.41
C ALA A 161 9.11 -26.82 1.57
N LEU A 162 10.15 -26.14 1.08
CA LEU A 162 11.27 -26.78 0.37
C LEU A 162 12.02 -27.75 1.28
N ARG A 163 12.30 -27.38 2.54
CA ARG A 163 12.90 -28.32 3.52
C ARG A 163 12.07 -29.58 3.71
N CYS A 164 10.76 -29.45 3.86
CA CYS A 164 9.86 -30.62 3.95
C CYS A 164 9.90 -31.46 2.67
N ALA A 165 9.88 -30.81 1.50
CA ALA A 165 9.94 -31.49 0.20
C ALA A 165 11.26 -32.24 -0.02
N ILE A 166 12.40 -31.62 0.33
CA ILE A 166 13.74 -32.24 0.30
C ILE A 166 13.74 -33.50 1.18
N ALA A 167 13.26 -33.39 2.43
CA ALA A 167 13.24 -34.52 3.36
C ALA A 167 12.33 -35.67 2.87
N LEU A 168 11.14 -35.36 2.33
CA LEU A 168 10.23 -36.36 1.77
C LEU A 168 10.77 -37.01 0.50
N LEU A 169 11.54 -36.27 -0.30
CA LEU A 169 12.19 -36.82 -1.48
C LEU A 169 13.31 -37.80 -1.09
N ALA A 170 14.07 -37.47 -0.04
CA ALA A 170 15.20 -38.28 0.42
C ALA A 170 14.78 -39.52 1.22
N ASP A 171 13.82 -39.38 2.16
CA ASP A 171 13.45 -40.46 3.09
C ASP A 171 12.18 -41.21 2.67
N GLY A 172 11.45 -40.68 1.69
CA GLY A 172 10.13 -41.17 1.33
C GLY A 172 9.02 -40.69 2.27
N PRO A 173 7.80 -41.26 2.14
CA PRO A 173 6.62 -40.77 2.84
C PRO A 173 6.76 -40.78 4.35
N SER A 174 6.49 -39.65 4.99
CA SER A 174 6.80 -39.42 6.40
C SER A 174 5.67 -38.74 7.17
N ARG A 175 5.67 -38.94 8.49
CA ARG A 175 4.77 -38.22 9.40
C ARG A 175 5.28 -36.79 9.66
N PRO A 176 4.41 -35.80 9.86
CA PRO A 176 4.83 -34.43 10.15
C PRO A 176 5.77 -34.28 11.35
N ALA A 177 5.63 -35.13 12.37
CA ALA A 177 6.53 -35.15 13.52
C ALA A 177 7.96 -35.51 13.12
N ALA A 178 8.14 -36.58 12.34
CA ALA A 178 9.44 -37.00 11.83
C ALA A 178 10.08 -35.90 10.96
N LEU A 179 9.29 -35.25 10.10
CA LEU A 179 9.78 -34.14 9.27
C LEU A 179 10.22 -32.94 10.12
N ARG A 180 9.46 -32.58 11.16
CA ARG A 180 9.86 -31.51 12.08
C ARG A 180 11.17 -31.85 12.76
N ASP A 181 11.30 -33.06 13.27
CA ASP A 181 12.47 -33.47 14.05
C ASP A 181 13.72 -33.54 13.16
N LYS A 182 13.57 -33.91 11.88
CA LYS A 182 14.66 -33.91 10.89
C LYS A 182 15.04 -32.53 10.35
N THR A 183 14.04 -31.70 10.03
CA THR A 183 14.27 -30.44 9.29
C THR A 183 14.34 -29.20 10.18
N GLY A 184 13.99 -29.32 11.46
CA GLY A 184 13.78 -28.19 12.37
C GLY A 184 12.53 -27.36 12.06
N VAL A 185 11.73 -27.74 11.05
CA VAL A 185 10.54 -26.98 10.64
C VAL A 185 9.38 -27.24 11.62
N THR A 186 9.28 -26.40 12.64
CA THR A 186 8.24 -26.48 13.69
C THR A 186 6.81 -26.52 13.15
N ARG A 187 6.56 -25.91 11.98
CA ARG A 187 5.26 -25.82 11.31
C ARG A 187 5.02 -26.87 10.22
N ALA A 188 5.82 -27.95 10.17
CA ALA A 188 5.72 -28.99 9.14
C ALA A 188 4.29 -29.53 8.95
N ALA A 189 3.58 -29.81 10.06
CA ALA A 189 2.20 -30.29 10.02
C ALA A 189 1.26 -29.31 9.29
N THR A 190 1.34 -28.01 9.59
CA THR A 190 0.51 -27.00 8.94
C THR A 190 0.84 -26.84 7.46
N ILE A 191 2.12 -26.90 7.10
CA ILE A 191 2.58 -26.80 5.70
C ILE A 191 1.99 -27.95 4.88
N LEU A 192 2.15 -29.19 5.36
CA LEU A 192 1.68 -30.38 4.67
C LEU A 192 0.14 -30.45 4.60
N GLN A 193 -0.55 -30.03 5.66
CA GLN A 193 -2.03 -30.08 5.71
C GLN A 193 -2.69 -29.02 4.81
N ARG A 194 -2.12 -27.81 4.78
CA ARG A 194 -2.68 -26.73 3.95
C ARG A 194 -2.31 -26.87 2.48
N ASP A 195 -1.14 -27.45 2.23
CA ASP A 195 -0.55 -27.68 0.91
C ASP A 195 -0.79 -26.51 -0.07
N VAL A 196 -0.41 -25.30 0.36
CA VAL A 196 -0.66 -24.05 -0.37
C VAL A 196 -0.13 -24.09 -1.81
N TYR A 197 0.85 -24.94 -2.09
CA TYR A 197 1.54 -25.03 -3.37
C TYR A 197 1.24 -26.30 -4.18
N GLY A 198 0.45 -27.24 -3.66
CA GLY A 198 0.22 -28.52 -4.34
C GLY A 198 1.41 -29.49 -4.28
N TRP A 199 2.35 -29.31 -3.35
CA TRP A 199 3.62 -30.05 -3.28
C TRP A 199 3.51 -31.36 -2.52
N PHE A 200 2.44 -31.54 -1.74
CA PHE A 200 2.32 -32.64 -0.79
C PHE A 200 0.99 -33.35 -0.95
N GLU A 201 1.00 -34.67 -0.76
CA GLU A 201 -0.21 -35.46 -0.73
C GLU A 201 -0.26 -36.36 0.49
N ARG A 202 -1.45 -36.55 1.04
CA ARG A 202 -1.67 -37.44 2.18
C ARG A 202 -1.98 -38.84 1.66
N ILE A 203 -1.03 -39.75 1.76
CA ILE A 203 -1.18 -41.13 1.27
C ILE A 203 -1.82 -42.05 2.32
N GLU A 204 -1.65 -41.74 3.61
CA GLU A 204 -2.27 -42.48 4.71
C GLU A 204 -2.63 -41.53 5.86
N ARG A 205 -3.23 -42.07 6.94
CA ARG A 205 -3.57 -41.27 8.11
C ARG A 205 -2.31 -40.67 8.76
N GLY A 206 -2.03 -39.41 8.43
CA GLY A 206 -0.93 -38.65 9.02
C GLY A 206 0.42 -38.91 8.34
N VAL A 207 0.45 -39.58 7.18
CA VAL A 207 1.65 -39.83 6.38
C VAL A 207 1.50 -39.07 5.07
N TYR A 208 2.55 -38.32 4.71
CA TYR A 208 2.56 -37.46 3.52
C TYR A 208 3.71 -37.85 2.60
N ALA A 209 3.47 -37.71 1.30
CA ALA A 209 4.47 -37.88 0.24
C ALA A 209 4.61 -36.58 -0.56
N ILE A 210 5.70 -36.47 -1.34
CA ILE A 210 5.91 -35.37 -2.29
C ILE A 210 5.23 -35.69 -3.63
N THR A 211 4.46 -34.74 -4.16
CA THR A 211 3.78 -34.87 -5.46
C THR A 211 4.75 -34.62 -6.62
N PRO A 212 4.37 -34.95 -7.87
CA PRO A 212 5.14 -34.54 -9.05
C PRO A 212 5.36 -33.02 -9.13
N VAL A 213 4.35 -32.21 -8.76
CA VAL A 213 4.46 -30.74 -8.73
C VAL A 213 5.50 -30.29 -7.70
N GLY A 214 5.54 -30.94 -6.53
CA GLY A 214 6.55 -30.67 -5.51
C GLY A 214 7.97 -30.99 -6.00
N ARG A 215 8.15 -32.08 -6.76
CA ARG A 215 9.45 -32.44 -7.36
C ARG A 215 9.92 -31.39 -8.37
N THR A 216 9.04 -30.95 -9.28
CA THR A 216 9.36 -29.87 -10.23
C THR A 216 9.67 -28.54 -9.52
N ALA A 217 9.06 -28.29 -8.36
CA ALA A 217 9.37 -27.10 -7.58
C ALA A 217 10.80 -27.13 -7.01
N LEU A 218 11.32 -28.29 -6.61
CA LEU A 218 12.71 -28.43 -6.16
C LEU A 218 13.70 -28.06 -7.27
N GLU A 219 13.39 -28.41 -8.53
CA GLU A 219 14.18 -28.02 -9.71
C GLU A 219 14.07 -26.51 -9.98
N THR A 220 12.84 -25.97 -9.91
CA THR A 220 12.57 -24.54 -10.13
C THR A 220 13.28 -23.63 -9.12
N PHE A 221 13.51 -24.15 -7.90
CA PHE A 221 14.16 -23.45 -6.80
C PHE A 221 15.51 -24.07 -6.43
N ALA A 222 16.21 -24.70 -7.39
CA ALA A 222 17.46 -25.43 -7.13
C ALA A 222 18.53 -24.58 -6.42
N ASP A 223 18.70 -23.32 -6.80
CA ASP A 223 19.58 -22.36 -6.12
C ASP A 223 19.24 -22.19 -4.63
N ALA A 224 17.95 -22.09 -4.30
CA ALA A 224 17.49 -22.00 -2.92
C ALA A 224 17.62 -23.34 -2.18
N VAL A 225 17.42 -24.47 -2.86
CA VAL A 225 17.63 -25.82 -2.28
C VAL A 225 19.08 -25.97 -1.83
N VAL A 226 20.04 -25.67 -2.71
CA VAL A 226 21.47 -25.71 -2.38
C VAL A 226 21.80 -24.82 -1.17
N ALA A 227 21.26 -23.59 -1.16
CA ALA A 227 21.46 -22.68 -0.05
C ALA A 227 20.86 -23.18 1.27
N LEU A 228 19.74 -23.91 1.23
CA LEU A 228 19.09 -24.46 2.43
C LEU A 228 19.84 -25.66 3.00
N GLU A 229 20.37 -26.52 2.14
CA GLU A 229 21.17 -27.69 2.54
C GLU A 229 22.50 -27.27 3.17
N ALA A 230 23.20 -26.31 2.56
CA ALA A 230 24.46 -25.77 3.09
C ALA A 230 24.32 -25.16 4.50
N ASN A 231 23.13 -24.64 4.85
CA ASN A 231 22.86 -24.10 6.18
C ASN A 231 22.40 -25.15 7.20
N GLY A 232 21.98 -26.34 6.76
CA GLY A 232 21.59 -27.45 7.64
C GLY A 232 22.78 -28.25 8.18
N GLU A 233 23.86 -28.38 7.40
CA GLU A 233 25.06 -29.12 7.79
C GLU A 233 25.89 -28.42 8.87
N GLY A 234 25.79 -27.09 8.99
CA GLY A 234 26.46 -26.31 10.03
C GLY A 234 25.83 -26.42 11.42
N ALA A 235 24.57 -26.84 11.54
CA ALA A 235 23.84 -26.90 12.81
C ALA A 235 23.99 -28.24 13.56
N HIS A 236 24.54 -29.28 12.91
CA HIS A 236 24.75 -30.61 13.50
C HIS A 236 26.20 -30.87 13.98
N LYS A 237 27.08 -29.86 13.95
CA LYS A 237 28.50 -29.96 14.37
C LYS A 237 28.85 -29.19 15.65
N GLN A 238 27.87 -28.86 16.50
CA GLN A 238 28.12 -28.32 17.85
C GLN A 238 27.40 -29.14 18.91
#